data_AF-S6SIT0-F1
#
_entry.id   AF-S6SIT0-F1
#
_cell.length_a   1.000
_cell.length_b   1.000
_cell.length_c   1.000
_cell.angle_alpha   90.00
_cell.angle_beta   90.00
_cell.angle_gamma   90.00
#
_symmetry.space_group_name_H-M   'P 1'
#
loop_
_entity.id
_entity.type
_entity.pdbx_description
1 polymer ?
#
loop_
_entity_poly.entity_id
_entity_poly.type
_entity_poly.pdbx_seq_one_letter_code
_entity_poly.pdbx_strand_id
1 'polypeptide(L)'
;SFNVIGRTSAALNQVRQRRPRAHSDYQPTSIYVTKGERLELAHYEESAGKISAVIGVPELNTPIVIDLKFGFNAIDIPQSGLLSFIYQTPGKSVLISIKGSYSYVPSFTLYETNPAVWQAMMDHLPNAPVVVLTSERAIIVVR
;
A
#
# COMPACT_ATOMS: atom_id res chain seq x y z
N SER A 1 7.27 9.45 1.22
CA SER A 1 6.65 9.27 -0.12
C SER A 1 6.72 7.82 -0.51
N PHE A 2 5.97 7.39 -1.52
CA PHE A 2 5.95 6.01 -2.00
C PHE A 2 5.81 5.99 -3.53
N ASN A 3 6.65 5.22 -4.22
CA ASN A 3 6.57 5.08 -5.67
C ASN A 3 5.61 3.95 -6.03
N VAL A 4 4.45 4.28 -6.59
CA VAL A 4 3.44 3.29 -6.97
C VAL A 4 3.67 2.90 -8.42
N ILE A 5 3.88 1.61 -8.69
CA ILE A 5 4.12 1.10 -10.04
C ILE A 5 2.80 0.69 -10.67
N GLY A 6 2.54 1.15 -11.88
CA GLY A 6 1.35 0.80 -12.63
C GLY A 6 1.42 -0.66 -13.11
N ARG A 7 0.38 -1.44 -12.78
CA ARG A 7 0.25 -2.86 -13.13
C ARG A 7 -1.04 -3.11 -13.89
N THR A 8 -1.14 -4.23 -14.59
CA THR A 8 -2.41 -4.62 -15.22
C THR A 8 -3.38 -5.06 -14.15
N SER A 9 -4.63 -4.59 -14.21
CA SER A 9 -5.70 -4.97 -13.27
C SER A 9 -5.75 -6.47 -12.99
N ALA A 10 -5.81 -6.84 -11.72
CA ALA A 10 -5.94 -8.22 -11.29
C ALA A 10 -7.25 -8.86 -11.77
N ALA A 11 -8.34 -8.08 -11.88
CA ALA A 11 -9.61 -8.56 -12.42
C ALA A 11 -9.50 -8.89 -13.92
N LEU A 12 -8.85 -8.03 -14.72
CA LEU A 12 -8.60 -8.32 -16.13
C LEU A 12 -7.72 -9.57 -16.30
N ASN A 13 -6.68 -9.69 -15.48
CA ASN A 13 -5.81 -10.85 -15.48
C ASN A 13 -6.53 -12.14 -15.04
N GLN A 14 -7.45 -12.05 -14.07
CA GLN A 14 -8.28 -13.18 -13.65
C GLN A 14 -9.06 -13.76 -14.83
N VAL A 15 -9.74 -12.89 -15.59
CA VAL A 15 -10.50 -13.28 -16.78
C VAL A 15 -9.57 -13.86 -17.84
N ARG A 16 -8.49 -13.15 -18.19
CA ARG A 16 -7.51 -13.58 -19.21
C ARG A 16 -6.90 -14.95 -18.89
N GLN A 17 -6.61 -15.22 -17.62
CA GLN A 17 -5.98 -16.44 -17.14
C GLN A 17 -7.00 -17.53 -16.74
N ARG A 18 -8.31 -17.26 -16.87
CA ARG A 18 -9.40 -18.16 -16.49
C ARG A 18 -9.27 -18.66 -15.05
N ARG A 19 -8.91 -17.77 -14.13
CA ARG A 19 -8.72 -18.12 -12.72
C ARG A 19 -10.03 -17.98 -11.94
N PRO A 20 -10.30 -18.87 -10.97
CA PRO A 20 -11.47 -18.73 -10.09
C PRO A 20 -11.35 -17.52 -9.14
N ARG A 21 -10.13 -17.04 -8.87
CA ARG A 21 -9.85 -15.88 -8.04
C ARG A 21 -8.78 -14.98 -8.65
N ALA A 22 -8.97 -13.67 -8.53
CA ALA A 22 -7.98 -12.67 -8.89
C ALA A 22 -6.76 -12.74 -7.94
N HIS A 23 -5.62 -12.26 -8.43
CA HIS A 23 -4.49 -11.89 -7.58
C HIS A 23 -4.78 -10.58 -6.84
N SER A 24 -3.87 -10.16 -5.96
CA SER A 24 -3.96 -8.84 -5.32
C SER A 24 -3.51 -7.74 -6.28
N ASP A 25 -4.22 -6.61 -6.30
CA ASP A 25 -3.80 -5.37 -6.94
C ASP A 25 -2.99 -4.46 -6.00
N TYR A 26 -2.83 -4.87 -4.73
CA TYR A 26 -2.29 -3.99 -3.69
C TYR A 26 -0.78 -3.88 -3.80
N GLN A 27 -0.30 -2.67 -3.55
CA GLN A 27 1.11 -2.36 -3.32
C GLN A 27 1.21 -1.84 -1.88
N PRO A 28 1.50 -2.71 -0.92
CA PRO A 28 1.58 -2.32 0.49
C PRO A 28 2.77 -1.38 0.72
N THR A 29 2.57 -0.44 1.62
CA THR A 29 3.64 0.41 2.15
C THR A 29 4.13 -0.14 3.50
N SER A 30 5.06 0.56 4.13
CA SER A 30 5.42 0.37 5.55
C SER A 30 4.64 1.31 6.49
N ILE A 31 3.54 1.91 6.03
CA ILE A 31 2.78 2.92 6.77
C ILE A 31 1.49 2.32 7.31
N TYR A 32 1.24 2.51 8.60
CA TYR A 32 0.00 2.18 9.27
C TYR A 32 -0.69 3.47 9.75
N VAL A 33 -1.96 3.62 9.40
CA VAL A 33 -2.79 4.78 9.73
C VAL A 33 -3.77 4.45 10.83
N THR A 34 -4.09 5.42 11.67
CA THR A 34 -5.04 5.25 12.79
C THR A 34 -6.36 5.94 12.49
N LYS A 35 -7.48 5.28 12.80
CA LYS A 35 -8.82 5.86 12.67
C LYS A 35 -8.92 7.24 13.36
N GLY A 36 -9.49 8.20 12.65
CA GLY A 36 -9.70 9.57 13.13
C GLY A 36 -8.50 10.50 12.93
N GLU A 37 -7.33 9.98 12.57
CA GLU A 37 -6.19 10.81 12.21
C GLU A 37 -6.34 11.42 10.80
N ARG A 38 -5.55 12.46 10.52
CA ARG A 38 -5.51 13.12 9.21
C ARG A 38 -4.29 12.64 8.43
N LEU A 39 -4.54 12.11 7.23
CA LEU A 39 -3.51 11.75 6.27
C LEU A 39 -3.61 12.64 5.03
N GLU A 40 -2.46 13.05 4.53
CA GLU A 40 -2.33 13.84 3.32
C GLU A 40 -1.59 13.04 2.25
N LEU A 41 -2.23 12.85 1.11
CA LEU A 41 -1.70 12.15 -0.04
C LEU A 41 -1.69 13.08 -1.25
N ALA A 42 -0.57 13.19 -1.95
CA ALA A 42 -0.50 14.03 -3.13
C ALA A 42 0.27 13.37 -4.28
N HIS A 43 -0.23 13.59 -5.50
CA HIS A 43 0.48 13.26 -6.73
C HIS A 43 0.26 14.35 -7.77
N TYR A 44 1.29 14.62 -8.57
CA TYR A 44 1.27 15.71 -9.56
C TYR A 44 1.54 15.20 -10.97
N GLU A 45 1.14 13.97 -11.26
CA GLU A 45 1.18 13.38 -12.59
C GLU A 45 -0.24 13.33 -13.18
N GLU A 46 -0.59 14.33 -13.99
CA GLU A 46 -1.94 14.50 -14.55
C GLU A 46 -2.32 13.34 -15.49
N SER A 47 -1.33 12.78 -16.19
CA SER A 47 -1.53 11.64 -17.09
C SER A 47 -1.58 10.27 -16.39
N ALA A 48 -1.52 10.23 -15.06
CA ALA A 48 -1.49 8.98 -14.32
C ALA A 48 -2.77 8.16 -14.52
N GLY A 49 -3.92 8.82 -14.66
CA GLY A 49 -5.21 8.15 -14.62
C GLY A 49 -5.58 7.77 -13.18
N LYS A 50 -6.28 6.65 -13.00
CA LYS A 50 -6.85 6.27 -11.70
C LYS A 50 -5.82 5.64 -10.77
N ILE A 51 -5.60 6.28 -9.62
CA ILE A 51 -4.82 5.75 -8.49
C ILE A 51 -5.75 5.72 -7.27
N SER A 52 -5.70 4.64 -6.49
CA SER A 52 -6.46 4.53 -5.26
C SER A 52 -5.55 4.23 -4.09
N ALA A 53 -5.78 4.90 -2.96
CA ALA A 53 -5.27 4.48 -1.66
C ALA A 53 -6.18 3.39 -1.10
N VAL A 54 -5.59 2.42 -0.41
CA VAL A 54 -6.31 1.34 0.27
C VAL A 54 -5.88 1.33 1.72
N ILE A 55 -6.84 1.36 2.62
CA ILE A 55 -6.59 1.28 4.06
C ILE A 55 -7.13 -0.04 4.56
N GLY A 56 -6.22 -0.90 5.00
CA GLY A 56 -6.55 -2.23 5.52
C GLY A 56 -5.98 -3.37 4.67
N VAL A 57 -6.17 -4.58 5.18
CA VAL A 57 -5.68 -5.83 4.59
C VAL A 57 -6.82 -6.85 4.66
N PRO A 58 -7.16 -7.52 3.54
CA PRO A 58 -8.18 -8.56 3.54
C PRO A 58 -7.90 -9.59 4.64
N GLU A 59 -8.96 -10.16 5.23
CA GLU A 59 -8.91 -11.11 6.35
C GLU A 59 -8.51 -10.49 7.70
N LEU A 60 -7.69 -9.44 7.75
CA LEU A 60 -7.42 -8.68 8.98
C LEU A 60 -8.49 -7.62 9.27
N ASN A 61 -9.07 -7.02 8.22
CA ASN A 61 -10.20 -6.11 8.25
C ASN A 61 -10.93 -6.08 6.88
N THR A 62 -11.96 -5.25 6.74
CA THR A 62 -12.60 -4.94 5.45
C THR A 62 -11.88 -3.73 4.84
N PRO A 63 -11.07 -3.87 3.78
CA PRO A 63 -10.31 -2.75 3.25
C PRO A 63 -11.21 -1.64 2.70
N ILE A 64 -10.82 -0.39 2.95
CA ILE A 64 -11.49 0.79 2.38
C ILE A 64 -10.62 1.33 1.25
N VAL A 65 -11.23 1.49 0.07
CA VAL A 65 -10.58 2.02 -1.13
C VAL A 65 -11.01 3.47 -1.32
N ILE A 66 -10.04 4.36 -1.51
CA ILE A 66 -10.25 5.80 -1.68
C ILE A 66 -9.55 6.21 -2.98
N ASP A 67 -10.32 6.70 -3.94
CA ASP A 67 -9.77 7.20 -5.20
C ASP A 67 -9.08 8.55 -4.97
N LEU A 68 -7.83 8.65 -5.41
CA LEU A 68 -7.05 9.87 -5.32
C LEU A 68 -7.32 10.77 -6.52
N LYS A 69 -7.45 12.06 -6.26
CA LYS A 69 -7.49 13.11 -7.28
C LYS A 69 -6.08 13.61 -7.55
N PHE A 70 -5.86 14.11 -8.77
CA PHE A 70 -4.65 14.88 -9.08
C PHE A 70 -4.50 16.04 -8.08
N GLY A 71 -3.26 16.28 -7.65
CA GLY A 71 -2.92 17.26 -6.63
C GLY A 71 -3.08 16.70 -5.21
N PHE A 72 -3.61 17.52 -4.32
CA PHE A 72 -3.64 17.26 -2.88
C PHE A 72 -4.94 16.59 -2.44
N ASN A 73 -4.83 15.52 -1.66
CA ASN A 73 -5.93 14.78 -1.07
C ASN A 73 -5.72 14.72 0.43
N ALA A 74 -6.65 15.27 1.20
CA ALA A 74 -6.61 15.21 2.65
C ALA A 74 -7.77 14.36 3.16
N ILE A 75 -7.44 13.33 3.92
CA ILE A 75 -8.31 12.20 4.25
C ILE A 75 -8.37 12.09 5.77
N ASP A 76 -9.58 12.15 6.31
CA ASP A 76 -9.85 11.72 7.68
C ASP A 76 -9.96 10.20 7.67
N ILE A 77 -9.06 9.54 8.39
CA ILE A 77 -8.90 8.09 8.28
C ILE A 77 -10.13 7.37 8.84
N PRO A 78 -10.90 6.64 8.01
CA PRO A 78 -12.18 6.05 8.43
C PRO A 78 -11.99 4.78 9.29
N GLN A 79 -10.85 4.11 9.15
CA GLN A 79 -10.47 2.93 9.92
C GLN A 79 -8.95 2.81 10.07
N SER A 80 -8.50 2.15 11.14
CA SER A 80 -7.07 1.84 11.28
C SER A 80 -6.66 0.70 10.35
N GLY A 81 -5.47 0.79 9.76
CA GLY A 81 -5.00 -0.24 8.86
C GLY A 81 -3.70 0.10 8.13
N LEU A 82 -3.15 -0.92 7.46
CA LEU A 82 -2.01 -0.75 6.57
C LEU A 82 -2.42 0.08 5.35
N LEU A 83 -1.63 1.09 5.03
CA LEU A 83 -1.76 1.85 3.79
C LEU A 83 -1.15 1.06 2.63
N SER A 84 -1.93 0.84 1.58
CA SER A 84 -1.50 0.28 0.30
C SER A 84 -1.99 1.17 -0.84
N PHE A 85 -1.48 0.95 -2.05
CA PHE A 85 -1.96 1.61 -3.26
C PHE A 85 -2.38 0.62 -4.33
N ILE A 86 -3.32 1.05 -5.17
CA ILE A 86 -3.68 0.39 -6.42
C ILE A 86 -3.41 1.37 -7.55
N TYR A 87 -2.69 0.92 -8.57
CA TYR A 87 -2.46 1.70 -9.78
C TYR A 87 -2.50 0.78 -11.00
N GLN A 88 -3.55 0.92 -11.81
CA GLN A 88 -3.87 -0.01 -12.89
C GLN A 88 -3.48 0.50 -14.29
N THR A 89 -2.41 1.30 -14.38
CA THR A 89 -1.88 1.85 -15.66
C THR A 89 -0.50 1.26 -15.96
N PRO A 90 -0.41 0.08 -16.61
CA PRO A 90 0.86 -0.60 -16.87
C PRO A 90 1.91 0.29 -17.55
N GLY A 91 3.17 0.13 -17.15
CA GLY A 91 4.29 0.86 -17.76
C GLY A 91 4.46 2.30 -17.28
N LYS A 92 3.64 2.76 -16.34
CA LYS A 92 3.82 4.04 -15.65
C LYS A 92 4.19 3.82 -14.18
N SER A 93 4.67 4.87 -13.53
CA SER A 93 4.91 4.89 -12.08
C SER A 93 4.67 6.29 -11.55
N VAL A 94 4.04 6.42 -10.39
CA VAL A 94 3.67 7.71 -9.81
C VAL A 94 4.25 7.79 -8.40
N LEU A 95 4.97 8.87 -8.11
CA LEU A 95 5.44 9.16 -6.76
C LEU A 95 4.33 9.82 -5.95
N ILE A 96 3.85 9.14 -4.91
CA ILE A 96 2.87 9.68 -3.96
C ILE A 96 3.62 10.31 -2.78
N SER A 97 3.41 11.61 -2.57
CA SER A 97 3.81 12.27 -1.33
C SER A 97 2.83 11.88 -0.22
N ILE A 98 3.37 11.56 0.96
CA ILE A 98 2.60 11.11 2.12
C ILE A 98 3.02 11.99 3.29
N LYS A 99 2.06 12.67 3.91
CA LYS A 99 2.24 13.55 5.08
C LYS A 99 1.08 13.38 6.06
N GLY A 100 1.18 14.01 7.23
CA GLY A 100 0.19 13.93 8.29
C GLY A 100 0.56 12.89 9.35
N SER A 101 -0.43 12.39 10.06
CA SER A 101 -0.25 11.44 11.16
C SER A 101 -0.29 10.00 10.64
N TYR A 102 0.78 9.26 10.91
CA TYR A 102 0.88 7.83 10.66
C TYR A 102 2.05 7.24 11.46
N SER A 103 2.09 5.91 11.54
CA SER A 103 3.20 5.16 12.14
C SER A 103 3.85 4.25 11.09
N TYR A 104 5.12 3.90 11.31
CA TYR A 104 5.78 2.88 10.50
C TYR A 104 5.56 1.50 11.11
N VAL A 105 5.51 0.50 10.24
CA VAL A 105 5.54 -0.93 10.59
C VAL A 105 6.80 -1.58 10.02
N PRO A 106 7.33 -2.65 10.66
CA PRO A 106 8.40 -3.44 10.07
C PRO A 106 8.00 -3.94 8.69
N SER A 107 8.87 -3.67 7.71
CA SER A 107 8.68 -4.13 6.34
C SER A 107 9.96 -4.76 5.79
N PHE A 108 9.85 -5.89 5.09
CA PHE A 108 10.97 -6.55 4.42
C PHE A 108 10.62 -6.83 2.96
N THR A 109 11.43 -6.31 2.05
CA THR A 109 11.36 -6.67 0.63
C THR A 109 12.49 -7.64 0.28
N LEU A 110 12.14 -8.83 -0.20
CA LEU A 110 13.10 -9.87 -0.58
C LEU A 110 14.10 -9.34 -1.62
N TYR A 111 15.39 -9.55 -1.36
CA TYR A 111 16.55 -9.08 -2.14
C TYR A 111 16.81 -7.56 -2.12
N GLU A 112 15.98 -6.75 -1.44
CA GLU A 112 16.21 -5.31 -1.30
C GLU A 112 16.54 -4.91 0.16
N THR A 113 15.83 -5.48 1.13
CA THR A 113 16.04 -5.14 2.55
C THR A 113 17.22 -5.89 3.15
N ASN A 114 18.16 -5.16 3.74
CA ASN A 114 19.28 -5.73 4.48
C ASN A 114 18.80 -6.42 5.78
N PRO A 115 19.26 -7.65 6.10
CA PRO A 115 18.85 -8.36 7.32
C PRO A 115 19.13 -7.61 8.65
N ALA A 116 20.21 -6.84 8.74
CA ALA A 116 20.49 -6.05 9.94
C ALA A 116 19.52 -4.87 10.10
N VAL A 117 19.13 -4.24 8.98
CA VAL A 117 18.10 -3.19 8.97
C VAL A 117 16.74 -3.78 9.36
N TRP A 118 16.43 -4.98 8.86
CA TRP A 118 15.25 -5.73 9.28
C TRP A 118 15.21 -6.00 10.78
N GLN A 119 16.30 -6.53 11.35
CA GLN A 119 16.38 -6.78 12.80
C GLN A 119 16.19 -5.48 13.60
N ALA A 120 16.85 -4.39 13.18
CA ALA A 120 16.69 -3.10 13.83
C ALA A 120 15.25 -2.56 13.76
N MET A 121 14.52 -2.79 12.66
CA MET A 121 13.09 -2.43 12.59
C MET A 121 12.25 -3.24 13.58
N MET A 122 12.51 -4.54 13.69
CA MET A 122 11.80 -5.41 14.64
C MET A 122 12.07 -5.01 16.09
N ASP A 123 13.30 -4.63 16.42
CA ASP A 123 13.69 -4.22 17.77
C ASP A 123 13.09 -2.84 18.15
N HIS A 124 13.02 -1.90 17.21
CA HIS A 124 12.52 -0.54 17.47
C HIS A 124 10.99 -0.40 17.37
N LEU A 125 10.32 -1.31 16.67
CA LEU A 125 8.87 -1.28 16.46
C LEU A 125 8.18 -2.53 17.06
N PRO A 126 8.41 -2.88 18.34
CA PRO A 126 7.94 -4.13 18.93
C PRO A 126 6.41 -4.21 19.06
N ASN A 127 5.73 -3.06 19.02
CA ASN A 127 4.28 -2.94 19.16
C ASN A 127 3.59 -2.60 17.83
N ALA A 128 4.27 -2.77 16.69
CA ALA A 128 3.67 -2.52 15.38
C ALA A 128 2.43 -3.43 15.18
N PRO A 129 1.29 -2.89 14.71
CA PRO A 129 0.07 -3.70 14.59
C PRO A 129 0.12 -4.82 13.55
N VAL A 130 1.07 -4.72 12.61
CA VAL A 130 1.32 -5.70 11.56
C VAL A 130 2.80 -5.68 11.15
N VAL A 131 3.23 -6.74 10.48
CA VAL A 131 4.51 -6.86 9.78
C VAL A 131 4.23 -7.13 8.30
N VAL A 132 5.00 -6.50 7.41
CA VAL A 132 4.85 -6.65 5.95
C VAL A 132 6.07 -7.31 5.33
N LEU A 133 5.89 -8.42 4.64
CA LEU A 133 6.93 -9.06 3.85
C LEU A 133 6.51 -9.08 2.38
N THR A 134 7.36 -8.61 1.49
CA THR A 134 7.09 -8.56 0.05
C THR A 134 8.18 -9.24 -0.74
N SER A 135 7.80 -9.75 -1.90
CA SER A 135 8.72 -10.15 -2.97
C SER A 135 8.13 -9.71 -4.30
N GLU A 136 8.79 -10.05 -5.40
CA GLU A 136 8.25 -9.84 -6.74
C GLU A 136 6.83 -10.43 -6.91
N ARG A 137 6.51 -11.52 -6.19
CA ARG A 137 5.30 -12.32 -6.44
C ARG A 137 4.40 -12.54 -5.23
N ALA A 138 4.83 -12.15 -4.05
CA ALA A 138 4.09 -12.39 -2.82
C ALA A 138 4.02 -11.14 -1.95
N ILE A 139 2.89 -11.01 -1.27
CA ILE A 139 2.67 -10.07 -0.18
C ILE A 139 2.20 -10.91 0.99
N ILE A 140 2.90 -10.83 2.11
CA ILE A 140 2.55 -11.48 3.36
C ILE A 140 2.40 -10.36 4.38
N VAL A 141 1.23 -10.27 5.00
CA VAL A 141 1.00 -9.37 6.13
C VAL A 141 0.60 -10.22 7.32
N VAL A 142 1.34 -10.06 8.41
CA VAL A 142 1.16 -10.83 9.65
C VAL A 142 0.80 -9.85 10.77
N ARG A 143 -0.05 -10.29 11.70
CA ARG A 143 -0.34 -9.57 12.95
C ARG A 143 0.43 -10.20 14.09
#